data_AF-A0A4R7Z9S2-F1
#
_entry.id   AF-A0A4R7Z9S2-F1
#
_cell.length_a   1.000
_cell.length_b   1.000
_cell.length_c   1.000
_cell.angle_alpha   90.00
_cell.angle_beta   90.00
_cell.angle_gamma   90.00
#
_symmetry.space_group_name_H-M   'P 1'
#
loop_
_entity.id
_entity.type
_entity.pdbx_description
1 polymer ?
#
loop_
_entity_poly.entity_id
_entity_poly.type
_entity_poly.pdbx_seq_one_letter_code
_entity_poly.pdbx_strand_id
1 'polypeptide(L)'
;MKILNIVVTIGSSLLITLLITYFAVNLKKKQKLKFDIFMDIFSKVFISVIMILVAVEANTISEQQYERDMKESSPIFEITRNNDFAQKGFDETYKLTNSKGIAQYVDFSRIDTVEFYYHDMPVHMTIINANEENIKYESKENEWYYIPKTQNISTKSMKELFERKVKEKTDENTDVYFERYYKVSFVDYKNEKFTFYFIESDDEYILKYTDEESYNNKISFLNNEKKWGGGMMFNNKNENVESRVDQMLVNIEKGYDNMKYIEENFSGVSY
;
A
#
# COMPACT_ATOMS: atom_id res chain seq x y z
N MET A 1 6.86 -26.14 -11.09
CA MET A 1 8.11 -26.26 -11.87
C MET A 1 8.64 -27.72 -11.98
N LYS A 2 8.79 -28.51 -10.91
CA LYS A 2 9.32 -29.89 -11.00
C LYS A 2 8.49 -30.87 -11.85
N ILE A 3 7.16 -30.78 -11.82
CA ILE A 3 6.26 -31.71 -12.52
C ILE A 3 6.30 -31.49 -14.04
N LEU A 4 6.39 -30.24 -14.51
CA LEU A 4 6.43 -29.92 -15.94
C LEU A 4 7.73 -30.41 -16.60
N ASN A 5 8.88 -30.25 -15.93
CA ASN A 5 10.15 -30.81 -16.38
C ASN A 5 10.07 -32.34 -16.47
N ILE A 6 9.48 -33.01 -15.46
CA ILE A 6 9.30 -34.46 -15.47
C ILE A 6 8.41 -34.90 -16.64
N VAL A 7 7.30 -34.19 -16.90
CA VAL A 7 6.38 -34.52 -18.01
C VAL A 7 7.04 -34.30 -19.37
N VAL A 8 7.82 -33.23 -19.55
CA VAL A 8 8.56 -32.97 -20.79
C VAL A 8 9.67 -34.00 -21.01
N THR A 9 10.43 -34.35 -19.96
CA THR A 9 11.49 -35.38 -20.03
C THR A 9 10.91 -36.77 -20.30
N ILE A 10 9.81 -37.14 -19.65
CA ILE A 10 9.15 -38.43 -19.88
C ILE A 10 8.53 -38.47 -21.28
N GLY A 11 7.83 -37.41 -21.70
CA GLY A 11 7.19 -37.31 -23.00
C GLY A 11 8.19 -37.39 -24.16
N SER A 12 9.31 -36.67 -24.05
CA SER A 12 10.39 -36.72 -25.05
C SER A 12 11.11 -38.07 -25.08
N SER A 13 11.36 -38.70 -23.93
CA SER A 13 11.92 -40.05 -23.85
C SER A 13 11.00 -41.10 -24.49
N LEU A 14 9.68 -41.02 -24.27
CA LEU A 14 8.69 -41.92 -24.86
C LEU A 14 8.62 -41.75 -26.38
N LEU A 15 8.65 -40.51 -26.87
CA LEU A 15 8.61 -40.21 -28.30
C LEU A 15 9.88 -40.71 -29.02
N ILE A 16 11.05 -40.51 -28.42
CA ILE A 16 12.33 -41.03 -28.92
C ILE A 16 12.32 -42.56 -28.93
N THR A 17 11.81 -43.20 -27.87
CA THR A 17 11.73 -44.66 -27.77
C THR A 17 10.77 -45.23 -28.82
N LEU A 18 9.60 -44.61 -29.03
CA LEU A 18 8.65 -45.01 -30.06
C LEU A 18 9.23 -44.85 -31.47
N LEU A 19 9.96 -43.75 -31.74
CA LEU A 19 10.66 -43.54 -33.00
C LEU A 19 11.72 -44.62 -33.23
N ILE A 20 12.62 -44.85 -32.26
CA ILE A 20 13.66 -45.89 -32.35
C ILE A 20 13.04 -47.28 -32.56
N THR A 21 11.96 -47.61 -31.84
CA THR A 21 11.28 -48.91 -31.96
C THR A 21 10.61 -49.08 -33.32
N TYR A 22 9.89 -48.06 -33.80
CA TYR A 22 9.31 -48.03 -35.14
C TYR A 22 10.39 -48.17 -36.23
N PHE A 23 11.56 -47.55 -36.04
CA PHE A 23 12.69 -47.63 -36.96
C PHE A 23 13.38 -48.99 -36.93
N ALA A 24 13.60 -49.61 -35.76
CA ALA A 24 14.17 -50.94 -35.64
C ALA A 24 13.29 -52.01 -36.33
N VAL A 25 11.96 -51.83 -36.26
CA VAL A 25 10.99 -52.69 -36.95
C VAL A 25 11.00 -52.49 -38.47
N ASN A 26 11.20 -51.26 -38.96
CA ASN A 26 11.22 -50.95 -40.40
C ASN A 26 12.58 -51.22 -41.08
N LEU A 27 13.71 -51.08 -40.38
CA LEU A 27 15.05 -51.40 -40.89
C LEU A 27 15.20 -52.90 -41.21
N LYS A 28 14.49 -53.78 -40.48
CA LYS A 28 14.42 -55.21 -40.81
C LYS A 28 13.65 -55.51 -42.10
N LYS A 29 12.82 -54.59 -42.62
CA LYS A 29 11.86 -54.89 -43.70
C LYS A 29 12.29 -54.49 -45.11
N LYS A 30 13.18 -53.51 -45.34
CA LYS A 30 13.61 -53.15 -46.71
C LYS A 30 15.03 -52.57 -46.76
N GLN A 31 15.96 -53.30 -47.39
CA GLN A 31 17.25 -52.74 -47.78
C GLN A 31 17.09 -51.77 -48.96
N LYS A 32 17.81 -50.64 -48.86
CA LYS A 32 18.28 -49.78 -49.94
C LYS A 32 17.38 -48.66 -50.50
N LEU A 33 16.10 -48.55 -50.13
CA LEU A 33 15.30 -47.38 -50.54
C LEU A 33 15.21 -46.35 -49.40
N LYS A 34 15.98 -45.26 -49.59
CA LYS A 34 15.75 -43.89 -49.09
C LYS A 34 16.37 -43.49 -47.73
N PHE A 35 17.66 -43.73 -47.56
CA PHE A 35 18.45 -43.08 -46.48
C PHE A 35 18.31 -41.54 -46.53
N ASP A 36 18.23 -40.95 -47.73
CA ASP A 36 18.09 -39.49 -47.89
C ASP A 36 16.74 -38.95 -47.41
N ILE A 37 15.63 -39.67 -47.68
CA ILE A 37 14.30 -39.27 -47.17
C ILE A 37 14.21 -39.52 -45.66
N PHE A 38 14.92 -40.53 -45.17
CA PHE A 38 15.07 -40.77 -43.74
C PHE A 38 15.81 -39.62 -43.04
N MET A 39 16.94 -39.16 -43.59
CA MET A 39 17.69 -38.02 -43.05
C MET A 39 16.92 -36.70 -43.14
N ASP A 40 16.13 -36.50 -44.21
CA ASP A 40 15.28 -35.31 -44.38
C ASP A 40 14.12 -35.27 -43.35
N ILE A 41 13.43 -36.39 -43.12
CA ILE A 41 12.38 -36.47 -42.10
C ILE A 41 12.97 -36.31 -40.70
N PHE A 42 14.10 -36.98 -40.42
CA PHE A 42 14.75 -36.92 -39.11
C PHE A 42 15.23 -35.50 -38.80
N SER A 43 15.89 -34.83 -39.75
CA SER A 43 16.36 -33.46 -39.57
C SER A 43 15.21 -32.48 -39.33
N LYS A 44 14.09 -32.59 -40.06
CA LYS A 44 12.90 -31.74 -39.85
C LYS A 44 12.29 -31.93 -38.46
N VAL A 45 12.08 -33.17 -38.02
CA VAL A 45 11.54 -33.47 -36.69
C VAL A 45 12.49 -32.98 -35.59
N PHE A 46 13.79 -33.21 -35.76
CA PHE A 46 14.81 -32.78 -34.80
C PHE A 46 14.87 -31.26 -34.67
N ILE A 47 14.84 -30.54 -35.79
CA ILE A 47 14.78 -29.07 -35.81
C ILE A 47 13.51 -28.55 -35.14
N SER A 48 12.35 -29.16 -35.40
CA SER A 48 11.09 -28.77 -34.75
C SER A 48 11.11 -28.97 -33.23
N VAL A 49 11.69 -30.08 -32.76
CA VAL A 49 11.84 -30.33 -31.31
C VAL A 49 12.81 -29.33 -30.68
N ILE A 50 13.92 -29.01 -31.34
CA ILE A 50 14.85 -27.97 -30.87
C ILE A 50 14.16 -26.60 -30.81
N MET A 51 13.39 -26.21 -31.82
CA MET A 51 12.65 -24.93 -31.79
C MET A 51 11.66 -24.86 -30.61
N ILE A 52 10.96 -25.95 -30.32
CA ILE A 52 10.02 -26.00 -29.19
C ILE A 52 10.78 -25.89 -27.85
N LEU A 53 11.90 -26.60 -27.70
CA LEU A 53 12.72 -26.50 -26.50
C LEU A 53 13.29 -25.10 -26.30
N VAL A 54 13.79 -24.47 -27.37
CA VAL A 54 14.27 -23.08 -27.34
C VAL A 54 13.14 -22.11 -26.99
N ALA A 55 11.93 -22.31 -27.50
CA ALA A 55 10.78 -21.47 -27.15
C ALA A 55 10.35 -21.62 -25.69
N VAL A 56 10.36 -22.85 -25.15
CA VAL A 56 10.05 -23.12 -23.74
C VAL A 56 11.12 -22.52 -22.82
N GLU A 57 12.40 -22.65 -23.19
CA GLU A 57 13.51 -22.11 -22.41
C GLU A 57 13.56 -20.58 -22.50
N ALA A 58 13.27 -20.00 -23.66
CA ALA A 58 13.11 -18.55 -23.83
C ALA A 58 11.95 -18.00 -22.97
N ASN A 59 10.81 -18.68 -22.90
CA ASN A 59 9.71 -18.29 -22.00
C ASN A 59 10.13 -18.41 -20.53
N THR A 60 10.84 -19.47 -20.16
CA THR A 60 11.30 -19.68 -18.78
C THR A 60 12.32 -18.60 -18.38
N ILE A 61 13.23 -18.24 -19.27
CA ILE A 61 14.20 -17.15 -19.07
C ILE A 61 13.45 -15.82 -18.97
N SER A 62 12.47 -15.57 -19.84
CA SER A 62 11.64 -14.35 -19.79
C SER A 62 10.87 -14.22 -18.47
N GLU A 63 10.28 -15.31 -17.97
CA GLU A 63 9.60 -15.33 -16.67
C GLU A 63 10.57 -15.09 -15.52
N GLN A 64 11.75 -15.72 -15.54
CA GLN A 64 12.78 -15.53 -14.51
C GLN A 64 13.42 -14.14 -14.54
N GLN A 65 13.59 -13.56 -15.73
CA GLN A 65 14.08 -12.20 -15.93
C GLN A 65 13.06 -11.21 -15.37
N TYR A 66 11.77 -11.39 -15.71
CA TYR A 66 10.68 -10.61 -15.16
C TYR A 66 10.60 -10.72 -13.63
N GLU A 67 10.70 -11.92 -13.05
CA GLU A 67 10.75 -12.08 -11.59
C GLU A 67 11.98 -11.43 -10.94
N ARG A 68 13.13 -11.37 -11.63
CA ARG A 68 14.34 -10.71 -11.15
C ARG A 68 14.19 -9.18 -11.19
N ASP A 69 13.75 -8.65 -12.33
CA ASP A 69 13.48 -7.23 -12.52
C ASP A 69 12.44 -6.76 -11.49
N MET A 70 11.44 -7.58 -11.19
CA MET A 70 10.41 -7.31 -10.17
C MET A 70 10.94 -7.35 -8.73
N LYS A 71 11.89 -8.23 -8.42
CA LYS A 71 12.56 -8.26 -7.09
C LYS A 71 13.48 -7.07 -6.86
N GLU A 72 14.09 -6.54 -7.92
CA GLU A 72 14.94 -5.34 -7.86
C GLU A 72 14.13 -4.02 -7.95
N SER A 73 12.84 -4.11 -8.31
CA SER A 73 11.92 -2.98 -8.53
C SER A 73 10.88 -2.79 -7.42
N SER A 74 11.23 -2.93 -6.13
CA SER A 74 10.33 -2.43 -5.07
C SER A 74 9.97 -0.98 -5.39
N PRO A 75 8.68 -0.61 -5.42
CA PRO A 75 8.27 0.71 -5.85
C PRO A 75 8.85 1.74 -4.89
N ILE A 76 9.69 2.61 -5.43
CA ILE A 76 10.20 3.77 -4.70
C ILE A 76 9.25 4.90 -5.02
N PHE A 77 8.39 5.17 -4.04
CA PHE A 77 7.50 6.31 -4.06
C PHE A 77 8.22 7.55 -3.55
N GLU A 78 8.12 8.61 -4.33
CA GLU A 78 8.48 9.95 -3.93
C GLU A 78 7.19 10.76 -3.79
N ILE A 79 6.99 11.37 -2.62
CA ILE A 79 5.89 12.29 -2.36
C ILE A 79 6.46 13.70 -2.42
N THR A 80 5.83 14.57 -3.21
CA THR A 80 6.20 15.98 -3.30
C THR A 80 4.95 16.84 -3.20
N ARG A 81 5.04 18.00 -2.55
CA ARG A 81 3.96 18.99 -2.62
C ARG A 81 3.92 19.58 -4.03
N ASN A 82 2.71 19.73 -4.55
CA ASN A 82 2.47 20.36 -5.84
C ASN A 82 1.49 21.53 -5.68
N ASN A 83 1.77 22.65 -6.35
CA ASN A 83 0.93 23.84 -6.36
C ASN A 83 0.30 24.11 -7.74
N ASP A 84 0.48 23.21 -8.72
CA ASP A 84 -0.03 23.35 -10.10
C ASP A 84 -1.56 23.49 -10.17
N PHE A 85 -2.27 23.09 -9.13
CA PHE A 85 -3.73 23.11 -9.04
C PHE A 85 -4.28 24.32 -8.26
N ALA A 86 -3.43 25.26 -7.83
CA ALA A 86 -3.86 26.47 -7.12
C ALA A 86 -4.89 27.29 -7.93
N GLN A 87 -4.72 27.36 -9.26
CA GLN A 87 -5.65 28.06 -10.14
C GLN A 87 -7.04 27.38 -10.23
N LYS A 88 -7.15 26.12 -9.82
CA LYS A 88 -8.41 25.36 -9.73
C LYS A 88 -9.03 25.41 -8.33
N GLY A 89 -8.48 26.24 -7.43
CA GLY A 89 -8.97 26.39 -6.05
C GLY A 89 -8.48 25.31 -5.09
N PHE A 90 -7.39 24.62 -5.43
CA PHE A 90 -6.74 23.64 -4.57
C PHE A 90 -5.39 24.16 -4.10
N ASP A 91 -5.34 24.52 -2.83
CA ASP A 91 -4.15 25.12 -2.22
C ASP A 91 -3.17 24.06 -1.69
N GLU A 92 -3.64 22.83 -1.47
CA GLU A 92 -2.83 21.70 -1.01
C GLU A 92 -3.02 20.52 -1.96
N THR A 93 -1.98 20.17 -2.73
CA THR A 93 -1.95 18.95 -3.54
C THR A 93 -0.62 18.21 -3.41
N TYR A 94 -0.67 16.89 -3.57
CA TYR A 94 0.49 16.01 -3.46
C TYR A 94 0.68 15.29 -4.78
N LYS A 95 1.91 15.28 -5.27
CA LYS A 95 2.34 14.44 -6.39
C LYS A 95 3.08 13.23 -5.83
N LEU A 96 2.60 12.06 -6.20
CA LEU A 96 3.25 10.79 -5.95
C LEU A 96 3.89 10.29 -7.24
N THR A 97 5.19 10.02 -7.21
CA THR A 97 5.93 9.49 -8.36
C THR A 97 6.48 8.12 -8.03
N ASN A 98 6.24 7.13 -8.88
CA ASN A 98 6.88 5.80 -8.76
C ASN A 98 8.05 5.70 -9.76
N SER A 99 9.27 5.70 -9.24
CA SER A 99 10.47 5.67 -10.08
C SER A 99 10.84 4.28 -10.61
N LYS A 100 10.25 3.20 -10.09
CA LYS A 100 10.66 1.82 -10.40
C LYS A 100 9.60 0.94 -11.09
N GLY A 101 8.30 1.23 -10.98
CA GLY A 101 7.19 0.41 -11.54
C GLY A 101 7.11 -0.98 -10.89
N ILE A 102 5.99 -1.69 -10.68
CA ILE A 102 4.63 -1.72 -11.22
C ILE A 102 3.68 -1.53 -10.01
N ALA A 103 3.03 -0.37 -9.89
CA ALA A 103 2.04 -0.14 -8.85
C ALA A 103 0.66 0.03 -9.50
N GLN A 104 -0.22 -0.94 -9.27
CA GLN A 104 -1.62 -0.86 -9.66
C GLN A 104 -2.43 -0.35 -8.45
N TYR A 105 -3.49 0.41 -8.71
CA TYR A 105 -4.40 0.90 -7.67
C TYR A 105 -3.70 1.58 -6.48
N VAL A 106 -3.10 2.74 -6.73
CA VAL A 106 -2.44 3.52 -5.68
C VAL A 106 -3.46 4.37 -4.93
N ASP A 107 -3.58 4.13 -3.63
CA ASP A 107 -4.35 4.88 -2.67
C ASP A 107 -3.42 5.71 -1.78
N PHE A 108 -3.84 6.92 -1.44
CA PHE A 108 -3.10 7.83 -0.59
C PHE A 108 -4.04 8.32 0.51
N SER A 109 -3.54 8.60 1.71
CA SER A 109 -4.36 9.19 2.77
C SER A 109 -3.48 9.98 3.72
N ARG A 110 -4.02 11.11 4.22
CA ARG A 110 -3.40 11.88 5.30
C ARG A 110 -4.01 11.47 6.62
N ILE A 111 -3.18 11.04 7.56
CA ILE A 111 -3.59 10.63 8.89
C ILE A 111 -2.86 11.51 9.90
N ASP A 112 -3.63 12.31 10.62
CA ASP A 112 -3.15 13.19 11.66
C ASP A 112 -3.40 12.54 13.02
N THR A 113 -2.46 12.65 13.95
CA THR A 113 -2.61 12.19 15.33
C THR A 113 -2.43 13.37 16.26
N VAL A 114 -3.30 13.46 17.26
CA VAL A 114 -3.37 14.60 18.18
C VAL A 114 -3.36 14.07 19.61
N GLU A 115 -2.52 14.67 20.43
CA GLU A 115 -2.31 14.30 21.82
C GLU A 115 -2.30 15.55 22.69
N PHE A 116 -3.08 15.53 23.76
CA PHE A 116 -3.20 16.66 24.69
C PHE A 116 -3.77 16.19 26.02
N TYR A 117 -3.82 17.08 27.00
CA TYR A 117 -4.49 16.85 28.28
C TYR A 117 -5.82 17.61 28.36
N TYR A 118 -6.82 16.98 28.95
CA TYR A 118 -8.13 17.55 29.22
C TYR A 118 -8.52 17.26 30.68
N HIS A 119 -8.57 18.28 31.54
CA HIS A 119 -8.71 18.12 33.00
C HIS A 119 -7.73 17.10 33.59
N ASP A 120 -6.43 17.31 33.32
CA ASP A 120 -5.32 16.42 33.72
C ASP A 120 -5.42 14.97 33.19
N MET A 121 -6.36 14.66 32.29
CA MET A 121 -6.47 13.36 31.65
C MET A 121 -5.80 13.37 30.27
N PRO A 122 -4.91 12.41 29.97
CA PRO A 122 -4.31 12.32 28.65
C PRO A 122 -5.34 11.83 27.63
N VAL A 123 -5.44 12.56 26.53
CA VAL A 123 -6.29 12.26 25.38
C VAL A 123 -5.40 11.97 24.17
N HIS A 124 -5.71 10.89 23.44
CA HIS A 124 -5.13 10.59 22.12
C HIS A 124 -6.21 10.48 21.06
N MET A 125 -5.99 11.07 19.90
CA MET A 125 -6.96 11.04 18.81
C MET A 125 -6.30 10.82 17.47
N THR A 126 -6.93 9.99 16.66
CA THR A 126 -6.58 9.83 15.25
C THR A 126 -7.58 10.59 14.40
N ILE A 127 -7.09 11.53 13.61
CA ILE A 127 -7.85 12.30 12.63
C ILE A 127 -7.50 11.77 11.24
N ILE A 128 -8.46 11.13 10.58
CA ILE A 128 -8.29 10.61 9.23
C ILE A 128 -8.86 11.62 8.23
N ASN A 129 -7.99 12.12 7.36
CA ASN A 129 -8.41 12.86 6.18
C ASN A 129 -8.53 11.90 5.00
N ALA A 130 -9.77 11.57 4.63
CA ALA A 130 -9.98 10.84 3.39
C ALA A 130 -9.59 11.73 2.20
N ASN A 131 -9.14 11.13 1.10
CA ASN A 131 -8.90 11.85 -0.16
C ASN A 131 -10.21 12.24 -0.85
N GLU A 132 -10.24 13.43 -1.45
CA GLU A 132 -11.43 13.92 -2.16
C GLU A 132 -11.59 13.18 -3.49
N GLU A 133 -10.49 13.10 -4.22
CA GLU A 133 -10.37 12.44 -5.52
C GLU A 133 -8.93 11.93 -5.68
N ASN A 134 -8.78 10.72 -6.23
CA ASN A 134 -7.52 10.31 -6.84
C ASN A 134 -7.56 10.86 -8.26
N ILE A 135 -7.02 12.07 -8.49
CA ILE A 135 -6.96 12.63 -9.84
C ILE A 135 -5.87 11.88 -10.58
N LYS A 136 -6.27 10.80 -11.26
CA LYS A 136 -5.42 10.12 -12.22
C LYS A 136 -5.33 11.00 -13.46
N TYR A 137 -4.26 11.78 -13.59
CA TYR A 137 -3.99 12.48 -14.84
C TYR A 137 -3.61 11.42 -15.89
N GLU A 138 -4.39 11.30 -16.96
CA GLU A 138 -4.27 10.26 -18.01
C GLU A 138 -2.97 10.34 -18.85
N SER A 139 -1.92 11.08 -18.44
CA SER A 139 -0.77 11.32 -19.32
C SER A 139 0.54 10.61 -18.95
N LYS A 140 0.67 10.00 -17.77
CA LYS A 140 1.89 9.26 -17.38
C LYS A 140 1.59 8.07 -16.45
N GLU A 141 2.08 6.88 -16.81
CA GLU A 141 1.77 5.61 -16.11
C GLU A 141 2.25 5.52 -14.65
N ASN A 142 3.14 6.42 -14.20
CA ASN A 142 3.80 6.36 -12.89
C ASN A 142 3.68 7.64 -12.04
N GLU A 143 2.75 8.53 -12.37
CA GLU A 143 2.50 9.75 -11.60
C GLU A 143 1.03 9.82 -11.16
N TRP A 144 0.81 10.13 -9.88
CA TRP A 144 -0.53 10.34 -9.31
C TRP A 144 -0.58 11.67 -8.58
N TYR A 145 -1.72 12.35 -8.69
CA TYR A 145 -1.98 13.60 -7.98
C TYR A 145 -3.12 13.40 -6.99
N TYR A 146 -2.89 13.82 -5.76
CA TYR A 146 -3.80 13.62 -4.65
C TYR A 146 -4.16 14.95 -4.01
N ILE A 147 -5.46 15.09 -3.77
CA ILE A 147 -6.03 16.27 -3.13
C ILE A 147 -6.73 15.80 -1.85
N PRO A 148 -6.26 16.21 -0.67
CA PRO A 148 -6.93 15.87 0.59
C PRO A 148 -8.29 16.55 0.66
N LYS A 149 -9.31 15.90 1.23
CA LYS A 149 -10.66 16.49 1.36
C LYS A 149 -10.65 17.80 2.11
N THR A 150 -9.86 17.91 3.17
CA THR A 150 -9.67 19.20 3.84
C THR A 150 -8.35 19.80 3.40
N GLN A 151 -8.44 21.00 2.83
CA GLN A 151 -7.31 21.77 2.34
C GLN A 151 -6.66 22.58 3.48
N ASN A 152 -5.34 22.80 3.42
CA ASN A 152 -4.59 23.77 4.22
C ASN A 152 -4.71 23.64 5.75
N ILE A 153 -5.05 22.47 6.24
CA ILE A 153 -4.97 22.22 7.68
C ILE A 153 -3.50 22.03 8.03
N SER A 154 -2.78 23.11 8.34
CA SER A 154 -1.41 22.99 8.81
C SER A 154 -1.37 22.39 10.22
N THR A 155 -0.30 21.65 10.54
CA THR A 155 -0.06 21.14 11.90
C THR A 155 -0.09 22.25 12.93
N LYS A 156 0.51 23.41 12.61
CA LYS A 156 0.54 24.58 13.49
C LYS A 156 -0.86 25.14 13.75
N SER A 157 -1.67 25.31 12.69
CA SER A 157 -3.05 25.79 12.85
C SER A 157 -3.94 24.81 13.62
N MET A 158 -3.70 23.49 13.48
CA MET A 158 -4.44 22.51 14.28
C MET A 158 -4.02 22.50 15.73
N LYS A 159 -2.71 22.55 15.99
CA LYS A 159 -2.17 22.67 17.34
C LYS A 159 -2.82 23.86 18.06
N GLU A 160 -2.73 25.04 17.46
CA GLU A 160 -3.31 26.28 18.02
C GLU A 160 -4.83 26.19 18.19
N LEU A 161 -5.54 25.54 17.25
CA LEU A 161 -6.97 25.31 17.36
C LEU A 161 -7.31 24.44 18.58
N PHE A 162 -6.65 23.31 18.76
CA PHE A 162 -6.89 22.43 19.91
C PHE A 162 -6.54 23.10 21.23
N GLU A 163 -5.39 23.78 21.33
CA GLU A 163 -4.97 24.50 22.53
C GLU A 163 -6.00 25.57 22.91
N ARG A 164 -6.44 26.36 21.93
CA ARG A 164 -7.48 27.38 22.13
C ARG A 164 -8.80 26.76 22.59
N LYS A 165 -9.27 25.72 21.90
CA LYS A 165 -10.57 25.10 22.18
C LYS A 165 -10.62 24.36 23.52
N VAL A 166 -9.53 23.71 23.91
CA VAL A 166 -9.42 23.10 25.24
C VAL A 166 -9.47 24.19 26.31
N LYS A 167 -8.68 25.26 26.15
CA LYS A 167 -8.69 26.39 27.07
C LYS A 167 -10.05 27.07 27.20
N GLU A 168 -10.78 27.25 26.09
CA GLU A 168 -12.15 27.79 26.10
C GLU A 168 -13.13 26.92 26.91
N LYS A 169 -12.85 25.62 27.06
CA LYS A 169 -13.72 24.64 27.74
C LYS A 169 -13.34 24.42 29.20
N THR A 170 -12.05 24.37 29.49
CA THR A 170 -11.53 23.95 30.81
C THR A 170 -10.91 25.10 31.60
N ASP A 171 -10.71 26.27 30.99
CA ASP A 171 -9.89 27.38 31.50
C ASP A 171 -8.40 27.00 31.77
N GLU A 172 -7.97 25.82 31.32
CA GLU A 172 -6.60 25.31 31.48
C GLU A 172 -5.79 25.51 30.20
N ASN A 173 -4.48 25.76 30.34
CA ASN A 173 -3.58 25.66 29.19
C ASN A 173 -3.17 24.19 29.04
N THR A 174 -3.14 23.70 27.81
CA THR A 174 -2.69 22.35 27.48
C THR A 174 -1.65 22.44 26.38
N ASP A 175 -0.64 21.56 26.44
CA ASP A 175 0.29 21.40 25.32
C ASP A 175 -0.30 20.37 24.35
N VAL A 176 -0.47 20.77 23.10
CA VAL A 176 -0.92 19.86 22.03
C VAL A 176 0.29 19.35 21.25
N TYR A 177 0.44 18.03 21.22
CA TYR A 177 1.34 17.33 20.32
C TYR A 177 0.56 16.84 19.10
N PHE A 178 1.13 17.05 17.91
CA PHE A 178 0.51 16.73 16.65
C PHE A 178 1.55 16.06 15.75
N GLU A 179 1.20 14.89 15.21
CA GLU A 179 2.05 14.15 14.27
C GLU A 179 1.24 13.75 13.04
N ARG A 180 1.80 13.99 11.86
CA ARG A 180 1.17 13.76 10.56
C ARG A 180 1.84 12.61 9.82
N TYR A 181 1.03 11.65 9.42
CA TYR A 181 1.41 10.52 8.59
C TYR A 181 0.75 10.60 7.22
N TYR A 182 1.48 10.12 6.22
CA TYR A 182 1.02 9.96 4.85
C TYR A 182 1.04 8.46 4.52
N LYS A 183 -0.15 7.87 4.40
CA LYS A 183 -0.34 6.46 4.06
C LYS A 183 -0.40 6.33 2.54
N VAL A 184 0.47 5.50 1.96
CA VAL A 184 0.44 5.08 0.55
C VAL A 184 0.16 3.59 0.52
N SER A 185 -0.96 3.18 -0.07
CA SER A 185 -1.26 1.77 -0.32
C SER A 185 -1.31 1.50 -1.82
N PHE A 186 -0.81 0.35 -2.26
CA PHE A 186 -0.93 -0.07 -3.65
C PHE A 186 -1.02 -1.59 -3.75
N VAL A 187 -1.39 -2.06 -4.93
CA VAL A 187 -1.46 -3.46 -5.29
C VAL A 187 -0.42 -3.72 -6.37
N ASP A 188 0.40 -4.75 -6.22
CA ASP A 188 1.34 -5.14 -7.27
C ASP A 188 0.64 -5.96 -8.38
N TYR A 189 1.42 -6.38 -9.38
CA TYR A 189 0.92 -7.22 -10.48
C TYR A 189 0.49 -8.63 -10.06
N LYS A 190 0.93 -9.11 -8.89
CA LYS A 190 0.51 -10.38 -8.28
C LYS A 190 -0.75 -10.23 -7.41
N ASN A 191 -1.32 -9.04 -7.38
CA ASN A 191 -2.45 -8.70 -6.54
C ASN A 191 -2.10 -8.74 -5.03
N GLU A 192 -0.83 -8.57 -4.68
CA GLU A 192 -0.35 -8.41 -3.31
C GLU A 192 -0.47 -6.94 -2.90
N LYS A 193 -1.06 -6.70 -1.72
CA LYS A 193 -1.26 -5.36 -1.17
C LYS A 193 -0.07 -4.94 -0.32
N PHE A 194 0.42 -3.75 -0.56
CA PHE A 194 1.49 -3.11 0.21
C PHE A 194 1.01 -1.78 0.77
N THR A 195 1.52 -1.41 1.94
CA THR A 195 1.17 -0.16 2.61
C THR A 195 2.43 0.45 3.23
N PHE A 196 2.71 1.69 2.88
CA PHE A 196 3.80 2.49 3.42
C PHE A 196 3.27 3.70 4.16
N TYR A 197 3.98 4.11 5.20
CA TYR A 197 3.65 5.29 5.99
C TYR A 197 4.85 6.22 6.04
N PHE A 198 4.65 7.48 5.67
CA PHE A 198 5.67 8.51 5.65
C PHE A 198 5.35 9.60 6.65
N ILE A 199 6.37 10.29 7.15
CA ILE A 199 6.25 11.53 7.93
C ILE A 199 6.93 12.66 7.17
N GLU A 200 6.44 13.89 7.33
CA GLU A 200 7.10 15.08 6.77
C GLU A 200 8.07 15.66 7.81
N SER A 201 9.33 15.85 7.41
CA SER A 201 10.38 16.47 8.21
C SER A 201 11.25 17.32 7.29
N ASP A 202 11.45 18.60 7.61
CA ASP A 202 12.26 19.53 6.81
C ASP A 202 11.89 19.55 5.32
N ASP A 203 10.59 19.57 5.02
CA ASP A 203 10.00 19.51 3.67
C ASP A 203 10.28 18.21 2.89
N GLU A 204 10.83 17.18 3.54
CA GLU A 204 11.05 15.84 2.98
C GLU A 204 10.09 14.81 3.58
N TYR A 205 9.70 13.81 2.77
CA TYR A 205 8.82 12.72 3.18
C TYR A 205 9.65 11.47 3.50
N ILE A 206 9.79 11.17 4.78
CA ILE A 206 10.63 10.08 5.28
C ILE A 206 9.77 8.84 5.54
N LEU A 207 10.17 7.70 4.96
CA LEU A 207 9.51 6.41 5.22
C LEU A 207 9.67 6.01 6.68
N LYS A 208 8.55 5.80 7.38
CA LYS A 208 8.50 5.44 8.80
C LYS A 208 8.09 3.98 9.03
N TYR A 209 7.10 3.49 8.28
CA TYR A 209 6.59 2.12 8.41
C TYR A 209 6.32 1.49 7.04
N THR A 210 6.50 0.18 6.95
CA THR A 210 6.33 -0.62 5.72
C THR A 210 5.14 -1.56 5.74
N ASP A 211 4.38 -1.58 6.84
CA ASP A 211 3.23 -2.43 7.03
C ASP A 211 2.24 -1.81 8.01
N GLU A 212 0.97 -2.24 7.89
CA GLU A 212 -0.15 -1.72 8.66
C GLU A 212 -0.13 -2.21 10.12
N GLU A 213 0.47 -3.37 10.39
CA GLU A 213 0.57 -3.90 11.76
C GLU A 213 1.50 -3.05 12.63
N SER A 214 2.68 -2.71 12.12
CA SER A 214 3.66 -1.85 12.79
C SER A 214 3.08 -0.46 13.10
N TYR A 215 2.35 0.12 12.14
CA TYR A 215 1.64 1.38 12.35
C TYR A 215 0.53 1.25 13.40
N ASN A 216 -0.32 0.22 13.29
CA ASN A 216 -1.41 0.01 14.23
C ASN A 216 -0.90 -0.28 15.64
N ASN A 217 0.19 -1.02 15.80
CA ASN A 217 0.81 -1.25 17.11
C ASN A 217 1.23 0.06 17.78
N LYS A 218 1.77 1.03 17.02
CA LYS A 218 2.07 2.38 17.53
C LYS A 218 0.81 3.11 17.98
N ILE A 219 -0.24 3.13 17.15
CA ILE A 219 -1.49 3.85 17.47
C ILE A 219 -2.25 3.17 18.63
N SER A 220 -2.34 1.85 18.64
CA SER A 220 -2.96 1.06 19.71
C SER A 220 -2.21 1.22 21.03
N PHE A 221 -0.88 1.26 21.00
CA PHE A 221 -0.08 1.58 22.19
C PHE A 221 -0.45 2.96 22.76
N LEU A 222 -0.54 3.99 21.91
CA LEU A 222 -0.94 5.34 22.33
C LEU A 222 -2.37 5.38 22.89
N ASN A 223 -3.30 4.66 22.28
CA ASN A 223 -4.69 4.55 22.76
C ASN A 223 -4.82 3.72 24.05
N ASN A 224 -3.92 2.77 24.31
CA ASN A 224 -3.96 1.94 25.52
C ASN A 224 -3.25 2.60 26.71
N GLU A 225 -2.20 3.38 26.48
CA GLU A 225 -1.54 4.15 27.54
C GLU A 225 -2.36 5.38 27.96
N LYS A 226 -3.15 5.94 27.04
CA LYS A 226 -3.98 7.12 27.29
C LYS A 226 -5.41 6.70 27.55
N LYS A 227 -5.90 6.91 28.78
CA LYS A 227 -7.21 6.45 29.27
C LYS A 227 -8.40 6.87 28.41
N TRP A 228 -8.23 7.91 27.58
CA TRP A 228 -9.26 8.46 26.71
C TRP A 228 -8.72 8.61 25.29
N GLY A 229 -9.45 8.04 24.33
CA GLY A 229 -9.10 8.20 22.93
C GLY A 229 -10.27 7.98 21.97
N GLY A 230 -10.07 8.41 20.73
CA GLY A 230 -11.12 8.37 19.70
C GLY A 230 -10.60 8.62 18.29
N GLY A 231 -11.50 8.46 17.32
CA GLY A 231 -11.23 8.71 15.91
C GLY A 231 -12.15 9.79 15.36
N MET A 232 -11.60 10.69 14.54
CA MET A 232 -12.36 11.65 13.73
C MET A 232 -12.06 11.38 12.26
N MET A 233 -13.09 11.37 11.41
CA MET A 233 -12.92 11.21 9.97
C MET A 233 -13.58 12.37 9.25
N PHE A 234 -12.81 13.04 8.40
CA PHE A 234 -13.29 14.10 7.51
C PHE A 234 -13.68 13.50 6.16
N ASN A 235 -14.99 13.54 5.84
CA ASN A 235 -15.54 12.86 4.66
C ASN A 235 -16.08 13.79 3.58
N ASN A 236 -16.11 15.11 3.83
CA ASN A 236 -16.63 16.09 2.89
C ASN A 236 -15.75 17.36 2.89
N LYS A 237 -15.52 17.93 1.69
CA LYS A 237 -14.70 19.12 1.42
C LYS A 237 -15.12 20.36 2.20
N ASN A 238 -16.42 20.46 2.51
CA ASN A 238 -17.00 21.61 3.20
C ASN A 238 -17.19 21.39 4.70
N GLU A 239 -16.61 20.34 5.28
CA GLU A 239 -16.68 20.15 6.73
C GLU A 239 -15.90 21.23 7.46
N ASN A 240 -16.60 21.95 8.34
CA ASN A 240 -15.98 22.92 9.23
C ASN A 240 -15.18 22.17 10.31
N VAL A 241 -13.85 22.25 10.19
CA VAL A 241 -12.88 21.62 11.08
C VAL A 241 -13.09 22.05 12.53
N GLU A 242 -13.31 23.34 12.78
CA GLU A 242 -13.56 23.84 14.14
C GLU A 242 -14.82 23.23 14.75
N SER A 243 -15.90 23.13 13.97
CA SER A 243 -17.16 22.51 14.42
C SER A 243 -16.97 21.03 14.78
N ARG A 244 -16.17 20.29 14.00
CA ARG A 244 -15.84 18.90 14.30
C ARG A 244 -15.01 18.76 15.57
N VAL A 245 -14.01 19.63 15.76
CA VAL A 245 -13.22 19.70 16.99
C VAL A 245 -14.10 20.02 18.20
N ASP A 246 -15.02 20.97 18.06
CA ASP A 246 -15.98 21.33 19.12
C ASP A 246 -16.88 20.15 19.52
N GLN A 247 -17.48 19.46 18.53
CA GLN A 247 -18.32 18.29 18.79
C GLN A 247 -17.56 17.19 19.53
N MET A 248 -16.30 17.00 19.16
CA MET A 248 -15.43 16.01 19.76
C MET A 248 -15.06 16.36 21.20
N LEU A 249 -14.71 17.62 21.48
CA LEU A 249 -14.47 18.08 22.87
C LEU A 249 -15.73 17.96 23.73
N VAL A 250 -16.93 18.22 23.18
CA VAL A 250 -18.20 17.98 23.88
C VAL A 250 -18.38 16.50 24.24
N ASN A 251 -17.94 15.57 23.40
CA ASN A 251 -18.03 14.14 23.71
C ASN A 251 -17.01 13.72 24.78
N ILE A 252 -15.81 14.31 24.77
CA ILE A 252 -14.80 14.11 25.81
C ILE A 252 -15.31 14.62 27.15
N GLU A 253 -15.89 15.83 27.18
CA GLU A 253 -16.50 16.44 28.37
C GLU A 253 -17.58 15.52 28.97
N LYS A 254 -18.52 15.05 28.14
CA LYS A 254 -19.56 14.11 28.60
C LYS A 254 -18.96 12.82 29.18
N GLY A 255 -17.88 12.33 28.58
CA GLY A 255 -17.15 11.18 29.08
C GLY A 255 -16.58 11.44 30.47
N TYR A 256 -15.91 12.58 30.64
CA TYR A 256 -15.36 13.02 31.91
C TYR A 256 -16.44 13.18 32.99
N ASP A 257 -17.54 13.87 32.69
CA ASP A 257 -18.66 14.07 33.63
C ASP A 257 -19.25 12.74 34.11
N ASN A 258 -19.44 11.80 33.19
CA ASN A 258 -19.94 10.46 33.53
C ASN A 258 -18.96 9.71 34.43
N MET A 259 -17.65 9.80 34.17
CA MET A 259 -16.63 9.18 35.01
C MET A 259 -16.62 9.79 36.41
N LYS A 260 -16.63 11.12 36.51
CA LYS A 260 -16.69 11.84 37.78
C LYS A 260 -17.95 11.47 38.58
N TYR A 261 -19.11 11.40 37.91
CA TYR A 261 -20.35 10.93 38.53
C TYR A 261 -20.20 9.50 39.07
N ILE A 262 -19.57 8.59 38.32
CA ILE A 262 -19.34 7.22 38.77
C ILE A 262 -18.40 7.20 39.99
N GLU A 263 -17.30 7.95 39.96
CA GLU A 263 -16.37 8.04 41.09
C GLU A 263 -17.04 8.62 42.34
N GLU A 264 -17.83 9.68 42.21
CA GLU A 264 -18.50 10.31 43.34
C GLU A 264 -19.61 9.42 43.96
N ASN A 265 -20.30 8.61 43.15
CA ASN A 265 -21.46 7.83 43.60
C ASN A 265 -21.18 6.35 43.83
N PHE A 266 -20.06 5.80 43.34
CA PHE A 266 -19.76 4.37 43.39
C PHE A 266 -18.33 4.04 43.87
N SER A 267 -17.50 5.02 44.25
CA SER A 267 -16.17 4.79 44.85
C SER A 267 -16.18 4.03 46.19
N GLY A 268 -17.37 3.81 46.78
CA GLY A 268 -17.56 2.98 47.97
C GLY A 268 -17.76 1.48 47.71
N VAL A 269 -17.79 1.03 46.45
CA VAL A 269 -17.91 -0.40 46.11
C VAL A 269 -16.54 -0.93 45.70
N SER A 270 -15.74 -1.34 46.69
CA SER A 270 -14.52 -2.12 46.44
C SER A 270 -14.92 -3.50 45.89
N TYR A 271 -14.38 -3.88 44.73
CA TYR A 271 -14.24 -5.29 44.35
C TYR A 271 -13.08 -5.93 45.13
#